data_AF-A0A4S0W158-F1
#
_entry.id   AF-A0A4S0W158-F1
#
_cell.length_a   1.000
_cell.length_b   1.000
_cell.length_c   1.000
_cell.angle_alpha   90.00
_cell.angle_beta   90.00
_cell.angle_gamma   90.00
#
_symmetry.space_group_name_H-M   'P 1'
#
loop_
_entity.id
_entity.type
_entity.pdbx_description
1 polymer ?
#
loop_
_entity_poly.entity_id
_entity_poly.type
_entity_poly.pdbx_seq_one_letter_code
_entity_poly.pdbx_strand_id
1 'polypeptide(L)'
;MRTKIIPDTTEVQGTDDPQLFKNFRRGNFSYFVPLDDGDYMVVLGFLEPDRARKIGERVFDVVANGETKLENFDVLQASRGRYRTAVDKSFTTVVYISSSISFRGWARPLCRISGSGSGSGNRSNRTVKRAPV
;
A
#
# COMPACT_ATOMS: atom_id res chain seq x y z
N MET A 1 23.68 -7.21 -30.22
CA MET A 1 22.74 -8.25 -29.77
C MET A 1 21.49 -7.57 -29.20
N ARG A 2 20.29 -7.84 -29.74
CA ARG A 2 19.03 -7.36 -29.15
C ARG A 2 18.63 -8.35 -28.06
N THR A 3 18.61 -7.92 -26.80
CA THR A 3 18.11 -8.73 -25.70
C THR A 3 16.62 -8.99 -25.94
N LYS A 4 16.23 -10.25 -26.10
CA LYS A 4 14.82 -10.64 -26.15
C LYS A 4 14.24 -10.39 -24.76
N ILE A 5 13.42 -9.35 -24.61
CA ILE A 5 12.69 -9.12 -23.36
C ILE A 5 11.63 -10.22 -23.26
N ILE A 6 11.87 -11.18 -22.37
CA ILE A 6 10.84 -12.14 -21.99
C ILE A 6 9.97 -11.43 -20.94
N PRO A 7 8.68 -11.19 -21.20
CA PRO A 7 7.81 -10.58 -20.21
C PRO A 7 7.70 -11.49 -18.99
N ASP A 8 7.77 -10.93 -17.78
CA ASP A 8 7.55 -11.72 -16.56
C ASP A 8 6.05 -12.05 -16.45
N THR A 9 5.71 -13.32 -16.65
CA THR A 9 4.34 -13.86 -16.59
C THR A 9 4.00 -14.48 -15.24
N THR A 10 4.85 -14.32 -14.23
CA THR A 10 4.62 -14.91 -12.91
C THR A 10 3.33 -14.36 -12.30
N GLU A 11 2.47 -15.24 -11.79
CA GLU A 11 1.23 -14.83 -11.14
C GLU A 11 1.51 -14.15 -9.79
N VAL A 12 0.61 -13.25 -9.39
CA VAL A 12 0.64 -12.68 -8.04
C VAL A 12 -0.05 -13.66 -7.09
N GLN A 13 0.60 -13.98 -5.99
CA GLN A 13 0.10 -14.89 -4.95
C GLN A 13 -0.32 -14.11 -3.71
N GLY A 14 -1.06 -14.75 -2.80
CA GLY A 14 -1.40 -14.14 -1.49
C GLY A 14 -2.48 -13.06 -1.54
N THR A 15 -3.27 -13.02 -2.62
CA THR A 15 -4.39 -12.08 -2.79
C THR A 15 -5.48 -12.69 -3.67
N ASP A 16 -6.73 -12.32 -3.43
CA ASP A 16 -7.88 -12.69 -4.27
C ASP A 16 -8.06 -11.76 -5.47
N ASP A 17 -7.31 -10.66 -5.53
CA ASP A 17 -7.36 -9.70 -6.65
C ASP A 17 -5.95 -9.38 -7.21
N PRO A 18 -5.35 -10.33 -7.95
CA PRO A 18 -4.03 -10.17 -8.57
C PRO A 18 -3.90 -8.95 -9.50
N GLN A 19 -5.02 -8.47 -10.06
CA GLN A 19 -5.01 -7.36 -11.01
C GLN A 19 -4.57 -6.05 -10.35
N LEU A 20 -4.89 -5.87 -9.07
CA LEU A 20 -4.47 -4.71 -8.29
C LEU A 20 -2.95 -4.62 -8.11
N PHE A 21 -2.24 -5.70 -8.40
CA PHE A 21 -0.80 -5.85 -8.24
C PHE A 21 -0.03 -5.82 -9.57
N LYS A 22 -0.66 -5.40 -10.68
CA LYS A 22 0.00 -5.13 -11.99
C LYS A 22 0.85 -3.83 -12.02
N ASN A 23 0.21 -2.68 -11.79
CA ASN A 23 0.69 -1.26 -11.58
C ASN A 23 1.49 -0.75 -10.34
N PHE A 24 2.83 -0.76 -10.24
CA PHE A 24 3.51 -0.32 -8.98
C PHE A 24 4.17 1.05 -9.02
N ARG A 25 4.27 1.69 -7.85
CA ARG A 25 5.10 2.88 -7.65
C ARG A 25 6.43 2.51 -6.99
N ARG A 26 7.45 3.32 -7.29
CA ARG A 26 8.83 3.15 -6.85
C ARG A 26 9.41 4.52 -6.51
N GLY A 27 10.27 4.58 -5.49
CA GLY A 27 10.83 5.84 -4.99
C GLY A 27 9.91 6.50 -3.96
N ASN A 28 10.16 7.77 -3.65
CA ASN A 28 9.37 8.51 -2.67
C ASN A 28 8.09 9.06 -3.32
N PHE A 29 6.94 8.86 -2.68
CA PHE A 29 5.66 9.37 -3.17
C PHE A 29 4.69 9.64 -2.01
N SER A 30 3.70 10.47 -2.26
CA SER A 30 2.63 10.75 -1.30
C SER A 30 1.27 10.64 -1.97
N TYR A 31 0.25 10.38 -1.15
CA TYR A 31 -1.15 10.43 -1.55
C TYR A 31 -1.87 11.50 -0.76
N PHE A 32 -2.61 12.30 -1.51
CA PHE A 32 -3.72 13.06 -0.96
C PHE A 32 -5.00 12.29 -1.27
N VAL A 33 -5.70 11.85 -0.23
CA VAL A 33 -7.00 11.18 -0.38
C VAL A 33 -8.05 12.07 0.25
N PRO A 34 -8.91 12.75 -0.54
CA PRO A 34 -9.93 13.63 0.00
C PRO A 34 -11.00 12.80 0.72
N LEU A 35 -10.95 12.85 2.04
CA LEU A 35 -11.86 12.19 2.97
C LEU A 35 -12.40 13.23 3.96
N ASP A 36 -13.63 13.01 4.42
CA ASP A 36 -14.17 13.78 5.53
C ASP A 36 -13.45 13.39 6.83
N ASP A 37 -13.47 14.30 7.80
CA ASP A 37 -12.87 14.08 9.11
C ASP A 37 -13.44 12.81 9.77
N GLY A 38 -12.55 11.95 10.27
CA GLY A 38 -12.95 10.74 11.00
C GLY A 38 -11.85 9.70 11.19
N ASP A 39 -12.23 8.61 11.86
CA ASP A 39 -11.38 7.44 12.07
C ASP A 39 -11.43 6.50 10.88
N TYR A 40 -10.26 6.24 10.31
CA TYR A 40 -10.12 5.32 9.19
C TYR A 40 -9.10 4.23 9.47
N MET A 41 -9.45 3.01 9.05
CA MET A 41 -8.49 1.94 8.86
C MET A 41 -7.89 2.08 7.47
N VAL A 42 -6.58 2.32 7.43
CA VAL A 42 -5.80 2.32 6.20
C VAL A 42 -5.24 0.91 6.04
N VAL A 43 -5.58 0.25 4.93
CA VAL A 43 -4.92 -1.00 4.49
C VAL A 43 -3.99 -0.66 3.35
N LEU A 44 -2.80 -1.26 3.34
CA LEU A 44 -1.74 -1.09 2.35
C LEU A 44 -1.29 -2.45 1.83
N GLY A 45 -1.41 -2.68 0.52
CA GLY A 45 -0.94 -3.91 -0.12
C GLY A 45 0.41 -3.76 -0.82
N PHE A 46 1.37 -4.60 -0.49
CA PHE A 46 2.73 -4.60 -1.02
C PHE A 46 3.06 -5.92 -1.73
N LEU A 47 4.01 -5.88 -2.66
CA LEU A 47 4.72 -7.06 -3.16
C LEU A 47 6.13 -6.67 -3.60
N GLU A 48 7.03 -7.64 -3.70
CA GLU A 48 8.33 -7.43 -4.34
C GLU A 48 8.24 -7.73 -5.84
N PRO A 49 8.45 -6.73 -6.72
CA PRO A 49 8.38 -6.90 -8.17
C PRO A 49 9.71 -7.37 -8.79
N ASP A 50 10.82 -7.37 -8.05
CA ASP A 50 12.14 -7.82 -8.52
C ASP A 50 12.50 -9.22 -7.98
N ARG A 51 12.70 -10.18 -8.90
CA ARG A 51 13.04 -11.57 -8.57
C ARG A 51 14.43 -11.72 -7.97
N ALA A 52 15.37 -10.84 -8.31
CA ALA A 52 16.75 -10.93 -7.85
C ALA A 52 16.96 -10.40 -6.43
N ARG A 53 15.94 -9.72 -5.90
CA ARG A 53 15.97 -9.04 -4.60
C ARG A 53 16.01 -10.03 -3.44
N LYS A 54 16.64 -9.64 -2.34
CA LYS A 54 16.73 -10.43 -1.10
C LYS A 54 16.13 -9.70 0.10
N ILE A 55 15.82 -10.48 1.14
CA ILE A 55 15.45 -9.96 2.46
C ILE A 55 16.54 -8.99 2.94
N GLY A 56 16.13 -7.87 3.52
CA GLY A 56 16.96 -6.80 4.03
C GLY A 56 17.33 -5.74 2.99
N GLU A 57 17.05 -5.97 1.70
CA GLU A 57 17.46 -4.99 0.70
C GLU A 57 16.42 -3.89 0.45
N ARG A 58 15.12 -4.20 0.56
CA ARG A 58 14.03 -3.22 0.46
C ARG A 58 13.38 -3.03 1.81
N VAL A 59 13.94 -2.10 2.56
CA VAL A 59 13.48 -1.70 3.90
C VAL A 59 13.10 -0.23 3.86
N PHE A 60 11.94 0.14 4.41
CA PHE A 60 11.48 1.53 4.43
C PHE A 60 10.40 1.79 5.49
N ASP A 61 10.13 3.07 5.75
CA ASP A 61 9.09 3.48 6.69
C ASP A 61 7.80 3.87 5.95
N VAL A 62 6.67 3.64 6.61
CA VAL A 62 5.37 4.20 6.21
C VAL A 62 4.97 5.25 7.22
N VAL A 63 4.70 6.46 6.74
CA VAL A 63 4.31 7.60 7.56
C VAL A 63 2.89 8.02 7.19
N ALA A 64 2.03 8.24 8.18
CA ALA A 64 0.70 8.79 7.97
C ALA A 64 0.50 9.96 8.93
N ASN A 65 0.07 11.12 8.42
CA ASN A 65 -0.14 12.32 9.24
C ASN A 65 1.07 12.71 10.11
N GLY A 66 2.28 12.53 9.59
CA GLY A 66 3.52 12.84 10.31
C GLY A 66 3.99 11.79 11.33
N GLU A 67 3.23 10.71 11.51
CA GLU A 67 3.55 9.63 12.44
C GLU A 67 3.98 8.36 11.69
N THR A 68 5.07 7.72 12.11
CA THR A 68 5.52 6.44 11.57
C THR A 68 4.55 5.33 11.96
N LYS A 69 3.95 4.68 10.98
CA LYS A 69 2.98 3.58 11.15
C LYS A 69 3.56 2.21 10.89
N LEU A 70 4.56 2.12 10.02
CA LEU A 70 5.42 0.95 9.88
C LEU A 70 6.86 1.45 9.89
N GLU A 71 7.68 0.92 10.80
CA GLU A 71 9.09 1.23 10.90
C GLU A 71 9.92 0.08 10.33
N ASN A 72 10.96 0.38 9.55
CA ASN A 72 11.89 -0.59 8.96
C ASN A 72 11.17 -1.76 8.27
N PHE A 73 10.11 -1.47 7.52
CA PHE A 73 9.28 -2.48 6.89
C PHE A 73 9.99 -3.10 5.69
N ASP A 74 10.18 -4.42 5.73
CA ASP A 74 10.70 -5.24 4.65
C ASP A 74 9.59 -6.08 4.00
N VAL A 75 9.35 -5.81 2.71
CA VAL A 75 8.33 -6.48 1.90
C VAL A 75 8.66 -7.96 1.68
N LEU A 76 9.93 -8.29 1.44
CA LEU A 76 10.36 -9.67 1.25
C LEU A 76 10.33 -10.42 2.57
N GLN A 77 10.75 -9.81 3.69
CA GLN A 77 10.59 -10.45 4.99
C GLN A 77 9.11 -10.73 5.30
N ALA A 78 8.23 -9.77 5.04
CA ALA A 78 6.79 -9.92 5.26
C ALA A 78 6.17 -11.04 4.39
N SER A 79 6.69 -11.25 3.19
CA SER A 79 6.26 -12.32 2.27
C SER A 79 7.05 -13.63 2.45
N ARG A 80 7.85 -13.76 3.51
CA ARG A 80 8.70 -14.94 3.79
C ARG A 80 9.69 -15.25 2.67
N GLY A 81 10.25 -14.21 2.06
CA GLY A 81 11.22 -14.25 0.97
C GLY A 81 10.62 -14.56 -0.40
N ARG A 82 9.29 -14.47 -0.57
CA ARG A 82 8.62 -14.91 -1.81
C ARG A 82 8.43 -13.77 -2.79
N TYR A 83 8.94 -13.99 -4.00
CA TYR A 83 8.68 -13.14 -5.16
C TYR A 83 7.17 -13.02 -5.47
N ARG A 84 6.69 -11.83 -5.86
CA ARG A 84 5.30 -11.55 -6.27
C ARG A 84 4.21 -12.12 -5.35
N THR A 85 4.49 -12.15 -4.06
CA THR A 85 3.50 -12.52 -3.04
C THR A 85 3.01 -11.25 -2.38
N ALA A 86 1.71 -10.98 -2.50
CA ALA A 86 1.05 -9.86 -1.88
C ALA A 86 1.04 -10.00 -0.36
N VAL A 87 1.26 -8.88 0.32
CA VAL A 87 1.15 -8.75 1.78
C VAL A 87 0.41 -7.47 2.10
N ASP A 88 -0.58 -7.57 2.99
CA ASP A 88 -1.33 -6.40 3.45
C ASP A 88 -0.87 -5.98 4.85
N LYS A 89 -0.80 -4.67 5.07
CA LYS A 89 -0.62 -4.05 6.40
C LYS A 89 -1.69 -3.03 6.64
N SER A 90 -2.27 -3.06 7.84
CA SER A 90 -3.32 -2.15 8.25
C SER A 90 -2.94 -1.37 9.49
N PHE A 91 -3.36 -0.12 9.56
CA PHE A 91 -3.30 0.70 10.77
C PHE A 91 -4.49 1.66 10.82
N THR A 92 -4.87 2.07 12.02
CA THR A 92 -5.89 3.10 12.23
C THR A 92 -5.23 4.48 12.31
N THR A 93 -5.86 5.48 11.69
CA THR A 93 -5.44 6.88 11.82
C THR A 93 -6.66 7.80 11.70
N VAL A 94 -6.61 8.92 12.42
CA VAL A 94 -7.57 10.01 12.24
C VAL A 94 -7.18 10.76 10.96
N VAL A 95 -8.10 10.90 10.03
CA VAL A 95 -7.92 11.70 8.81
C VAL A 95 -8.72 12.98 8.97
N TYR A 96 -8.13 14.10 8.56
CA TYR A 96 -8.81 15.39 8.41
C TYR A 96 -8.89 15.75 6.92
N ILE A 97 -9.75 16.70 6.54
CA ILE A 97 -9.89 17.18 5.15
C ILE A 97 -8.57 17.69 4.54
N SER A 98 -7.61 18.11 5.38
CA SER A 98 -6.27 18.56 5.00
C SER A 98 -5.18 17.47 5.12
N SER A 99 -5.53 16.26 5.57
CA SER A 99 -4.56 15.18 5.80
C SER A 99 -3.99 14.62 4.49
N SER A 100 -2.68 14.36 4.52
CA SER A 100 -1.98 13.61 3.47
C SER A 100 -1.35 12.35 4.06
N ILE A 101 -1.43 11.24 3.34
CA ILE A 101 -0.72 10.00 3.69
C ILE A 101 0.54 9.98 2.83
N SER A 102 1.70 10.13 3.47
CA SER A 102 2.99 10.29 2.76
C SER A 102 3.87 9.06 2.97
N PHE A 103 4.22 8.38 1.89
CA PHE A 103 5.03 7.17 1.95
C PHE A 103 6.49 7.54 1.74
N ARG A 104 7.34 7.25 2.72
CA ARG A 104 8.80 7.38 2.58
C ARG A 104 9.39 6.02 2.24
N GLY A 105 9.15 5.54 1.02
CA GLY A 105 9.63 4.21 0.65
C GLY A 105 8.97 3.59 -0.57
N TRP A 106 9.44 2.39 -0.89
CA TRP A 106 9.03 1.64 -2.08
C TRP A 106 7.79 0.81 -1.79
N ALA A 107 6.63 1.40 -2.00
CA ALA A 107 5.37 0.68 -1.87
C ALA A 107 4.52 0.79 -3.14
N ARG A 108 3.80 -0.29 -3.43
CA ARG A 108 2.47 -0.10 -3.98
C ARG A 108 1.58 0.26 -2.82
N PRO A 109 0.74 1.26 -2.93
CA PRO A 109 -0.37 1.40 -2.03
C PRO A 109 -1.57 0.90 -2.79
N LEU A 110 -1.94 -0.34 -2.54
CA LEU A 110 -3.36 -0.54 -2.31
C LEU A 110 -3.70 0.16 -1.01
N CYS A 111 -3.84 1.49 -1.03
CA CYS A 111 -4.45 2.21 0.08
C CYS A 111 -5.94 1.93 -0.01
N ARG A 112 -6.41 0.84 0.61
CA ARG A 112 -7.83 0.62 0.85
C ARG A 112 -8.12 1.26 2.19
N ILE A 113 -8.57 2.51 2.15
CA ILE A 113 -9.04 3.20 3.35
C ILE A 113 -10.48 2.76 3.56
N SER A 114 -10.77 2.18 4.71
CA SER A 114 -12.14 1.90 5.15
C SER A 114 -12.35 2.51 6.53
N GLY A 115 -13.30 3.41 6.67
CA GLY A 115 -13.62 4.05 7.94
C GLY A 115 -15.11 4.36 8.07
N SER A 116 -15.53 4.65 9.30
CA SER A 116 -16.83 5.23 9.60
C SER A 116 -16.64 6.74 9.69
N GLY A 117 -16.97 7.46 8.63
CA GLY A 117 -16.97 8.92 8.66
C GLY A 117 -18.02 9.43 9.65
N SER A 118 -17.66 10.38 10.50
CA SER A 118 -18.60 11.13 11.34
C SER A 118 -19.34 12.18 10.50
N GLY A 119 -19.98 11.75 9.41
CA GLY A 119 -21.00 12.55 8.76
C GLY A 119 -22.29 12.46 9.57
N SER A 120 -22.83 13.60 10.00
CA SER A 120 -24.18 13.69 10.57
C SER A 120 -25.19 13.21 9.52
N GLY A 121 -25.45 11.91 9.49
CA GLY A 121 -26.28 11.26 8.47
C GLY A 121 -25.97 9.77 8.31
N ASN A 122 -26.70 8.94 9.06
CA ASN A 122 -26.85 7.48 8.91
C ASN A 122 -25.58 6.59 9.01
N ARG A 123 -25.49 5.84 10.12
CA ARG A 123 -24.33 5.04 10.60
C ARG A 123 -24.00 3.75 9.83
N SER A 124 -24.18 3.65 8.50
CA SER A 124 -23.93 2.36 7.81
C SER A 124 -23.07 2.39 6.53
N ASN A 125 -22.57 3.53 6.07
CA ASN A 125 -21.70 3.55 4.89
C ASN A 125 -20.21 3.54 5.27
N ARG A 126 -19.60 2.35 5.24
CA ARG A 126 -18.14 2.18 5.27
C ARG A 126 -17.58 2.67 3.93
N THR A 127 -17.14 3.92 3.86
CA THR A 127 -16.56 4.49 2.64
C THR A 127 -15.25 3.79 2.33
N VAL A 128 -15.19 3.07 1.21
CA VAL A 128 -13.97 2.47 0.67
C VAL A 128 -13.43 3.38 -0.43
N LYS A 129 -12.37 4.13 -0.16
CA LYS A 129 -11.65 4.87 -1.21
C LYS A 129 -10.34 4.17 -1.53
N ARG A 130 -10.03 4.12 -2.83
CA ARG A 130 -8.75 3.63 -3.36
C ARG A 130 -7.91 4.83 -3.74
N ALA A 131 -6.63 4.81 -3.39
CA ALA A 131 -5.68 5.78 -3.93
C ALA A 131 -5.54 5.60 -5.46
N PRO A 132 -5.41 6.70 -6.24
CA PRO A 132 -5.17 6.61 -7.68
C PRO A 132 -3.83 5.92 -7.98
N VAL A 133 -3.77 5.11 -9.06
CA VAL A 133 -2.54 4.37 -9.44
C VAL A 133 -1.49 5.30 -9.99
#